data_AF-Q9PG10-F1
#
_entry.id   AF-Q9PG10-F1
#
_cell.length_a   1.000
_cell.length_b   1.000
_cell.length_c   1.000
_cell.angle_alpha   90.00
_cell.angle_beta   90.00
_cell.angle_gamma   90.00
#
_symmetry.space_group_name_H-M   'P 1'
#
loop_
_entity.id
_entity.type
_entity.pdbx_description
1 polymer ?
#
loop_
_entity_poly.entity_id
_entity_poly.type
_entity_poly.pdbx_seq_one_letter_code
_entity_poly.pdbx_strand_id
1 'polypeptide(L)'
;MSATTASETRKAPLFFWNCIRDEEGGVRTGVYYCEAEGGEAPEGTLEIVCFYRNYFSKLVWSWFGGRQDSEIKARLRDGEVEGYMHVHPAHPLYPQVKAAYEAREALFDSPPPSVNTCGGCNASASNEAAV
;
A
#
# COMPACT_ATOMS: atom_id res chain seq x y z
N MET A 1 22.04 37.49 -15.97
CA MET A 1 21.40 36.27 -16.51
C MET A 1 20.41 35.80 -15.47
N SER A 2 19.11 35.99 -15.72
CA SER A 2 18.06 35.71 -14.74
C SER A 2 17.81 34.21 -14.66
N ALA A 3 18.03 33.63 -13.48
CA ALA A 3 17.66 32.26 -13.18
C ALA A 3 16.15 32.21 -12.91
N THR A 4 15.40 31.60 -13.82
CA THR A 4 14.03 31.16 -13.54
C THR A 4 14.06 29.64 -13.44
N THR A 5 14.30 29.14 -12.23
CA THR A 5 14.11 27.72 -11.93
C THR A 5 12.61 27.50 -11.78
N ALA A 6 11.94 27.18 -12.89
CA ALA A 6 10.61 26.60 -12.83
C ALA A 6 10.76 25.24 -12.15
N SER A 7 10.37 25.15 -10.88
CA SER A 7 10.29 23.90 -10.14
C SER A 7 9.17 23.08 -10.77
N GLU A 8 9.50 22.31 -11.82
CA GLU A 8 8.57 21.34 -12.40
C GLU A 8 8.10 20.44 -11.27
N THR A 9 6.81 20.52 -10.94
CA THR A 9 6.20 19.66 -9.92
C THR A 9 6.22 18.25 -10.48
N ARG A 10 7.29 17.49 -10.22
CA ARG A 10 7.39 16.09 -10.62
C ARG A 10 6.19 15.37 -10.03
N LYS A 11 5.36 14.83 -10.91
CA LYS A 11 4.22 14.00 -10.53
C LYS A 11 4.73 12.81 -9.74
N ALA A 12 4.22 12.60 -8.53
CA ALA A 12 4.58 11.47 -7.69
C ALA A 12 3.57 10.32 -7.89
N PRO A 13 4.01 9.06 -7.80
CA PRO A 13 3.08 7.94 -7.71
C PRO A 13 2.25 8.04 -6.43
N LEU A 14 1.00 7.60 -6.50
CA LEU A 14 0.06 7.53 -5.39
C LEU A 14 0.06 6.12 -4.79
N PHE A 15 0.16 6.04 -3.47
CA PHE A 15 0.19 4.79 -2.71
C PHE A 15 -1.14 4.56 -2.01
N PHE A 16 -1.74 3.39 -2.22
CA PHE A 16 -2.93 2.92 -1.54
C PHE A 16 -2.62 1.57 -0.89
N TRP A 17 -3.37 1.18 0.13
CA TRP A 17 -3.13 -0.04 0.91
C TRP A 17 -2.95 -1.35 0.10
N ASN A 18 -3.45 -1.41 -1.15
CA ASN A 18 -3.35 -2.56 -2.06
C ASN A 18 -2.82 -2.26 -3.46
N CYS A 19 -2.49 -1.01 -3.78
CA CYS A 19 -2.05 -0.66 -5.14
C CYS A 19 -1.26 0.64 -5.21
N ILE A 20 -0.47 0.77 -6.27
CA ILE A 20 0.18 2.02 -6.68
C ILE A 20 -0.49 2.53 -7.96
N ARG A 21 -0.60 3.85 -8.10
CA ARG A 21 -1.07 4.52 -9.32
C ARG A 21 -0.13 5.64 -9.73
N ASP A 22 0.04 5.82 -11.04
CA ASP A 22 0.84 6.94 -11.56
C ASP A 22 0.12 8.28 -11.50
N GLU A 23 -1.21 8.24 -11.43
CA GLU A 23 -2.07 9.40 -11.36
C GLU A 23 -3.46 9.05 -10.82
N GLU A 24 -4.22 10.08 -10.47
CA GLU A 24 -5.63 9.91 -10.14
C GLU A 24 -6.39 9.39 -11.38
N GLY A 25 -6.99 8.19 -11.25
CA GLY A 25 -7.64 7.49 -12.36
C GLY A 25 -6.71 6.67 -13.27
N GLY A 26 -5.40 6.66 -13.03
CA GLY A 26 -4.41 5.92 -13.82
C GLY A 26 -4.39 4.40 -13.59
N VAL A 27 -3.55 3.71 -14.38
CA VAL A 27 -3.34 2.25 -14.29
C VAL A 27 -2.92 1.87 -12.88
N ARG A 28 -3.57 0.82 -12.34
CA ARG A 28 -3.32 0.30 -11.00
C ARG A 28 -2.34 -0.86 -11.07
N THR A 29 -1.23 -0.75 -10.36
CA THR A 29 -0.34 -1.87 -10.09
C THR A 29 -0.70 -2.44 -8.72
N GLY A 30 -1.21 -3.66 -8.68
CA GLY A 30 -1.52 -4.35 -7.42
C GLY A 30 -0.24 -4.65 -6.65
N VAL A 31 -0.18 -4.25 -5.38
CA VAL A 31 0.99 -4.43 -4.53
C VAL A 31 0.60 -4.86 -3.12
N TYR A 32 1.60 -5.38 -2.40
CA TYR A 32 1.54 -5.71 -0.99
C TYR A 32 2.66 -4.97 -0.25
N TYR A 33 2.38 -4.49 0.97
CA TYR A 33 3.33 -3.75 1.80
C TYR A 33 3.71 -4.57 3.02
N CYS A 34 4.98 -4.66 3.38
CA CYS A 34 5.44 -5.23 4.64
C CYS A 34 6.69 -4.53 5.14
N GLU A 35 7.09 -4.83 6.37
CA GLU A 35 8.43 -4.47 6.83
C GLU A 35 9.46 -5.33 6.07
N ALA A 36 10.61 -4.74 5.75
CA ALA A 36 11.68 -5.48 5.11
C ALA A 36 12.29 -6.48 6.11
N GLU A 37 12.29 -7.77 5.76
CA GLU A 37 12.91 -8.83 6.56
C GLU A 37 14.38 -9.01 6.14
N GLY A 38 15.33 -8.72 7.04
CA GLY A 38 16.76 -9.02 6.83
C GLY A 38 17.73 -7.86 7.06
N GLY A 39 18.93 -8.18 7.56
CA GLY A 39 19.84 -7.26 8.27
C GLY A 39 20.68 -6.28 7.43
N GLU A 40 20.36 -6.04 6.17
CA GLU A 40 21.04 -5.00 5.36
C GLU A 40 20.21 -3.72 5.20
N ALA A 41 18.89 -3.79 5.41
CA ALA A 41 18.01 -2.64 5.32
C ALA A 41 18.01 -1.84 6.64
N PRO A 42 18.02 -0.49 6.60
CA PRO A 42 17.83 0.33 7.80
C PRO A 42 16.54 -0.03 8.55
N GLU A 43 16.53 0.15 9.87
CA GLU A 43 15.34 -0.04 10.69
C GLU A 43 14.16 0.81 10.18
N GLY A 44 12.97 0.21 10.14
CA GLY A 44 11.77 0.83 9.59
C GLY A 44 11.71 0.84 8.06
N THR A 45 12.61 0.17 7.35
CA THR A 45 12.49 0.02 5.90
C THR A 45 11.23 -0.76 5.54
N LEU A 46 10.46 -0.21 4.60
CA LEU A 46 9.26 -0.85 4.07
C LEU A 46 9.58 -1.52 2.74
N GLU A 47 9.09 -2.75 2.59
CA GLU A 47 9.10 -3.51 1.35
C GLU A 47 7.74 -3.41 0.65
N ILE A 48 7.76 -3.10 -0.64
CA ILE A 48 6.58 -3.13 -1.51
C ILE A 48 6.77 -4.24 -2.54
N VAL A 49 5.88 -5.23 -2.55
CA VAL A 49 5.93 -6.40 -3.42
C VAL A 49 4.89 -6.27 -4.54
N CYS A 50 5.29 -6.51 -5.78
CA CYS A 50 4.43 -6.58 -6.96
C CYS A 50 4.48 -7.99 -7.58
N PHE A 51 3.31 -8.61 -7.73
CA PHE A 51 3.14 -10.00 -8.16
C PHE A 51 3.06 -10.20 -9.69
N TYR A 52 3.37 -9.19 -10.52
CA TYR A 52 3.14 -9.26 -11.98
C TYR A 52 4.33 -8.80 -12.85
N ARG A 53 4.42 -9.40 -14.06
CA ARG A 53 5.49 -9.30 -15.09
C ARG A 53 5.95 -7.88 -15.53
N ASN A 54 5.23 -6.82 -15.17
CA ASN A 54 5.58 -5.41 -15.47
C ASN A 54 5.69 -4.60 -14.16
N TYR A 55 6.64 -5.02 -13.31
CA TYR A 55 6.71 -4.80 -11.86
C TYR A 55 6.39 -3.42 -11.30
N PHE A 56 6.90 -2.36 -11.91
CA PHE A 56 6.61 -1.02 -11.47
C PHE A 56 6.54 -0.14 -12.72
N SER A 57 5.68 0.88 -12.67
CA SER A 57 5.57 1.82 -13.77
C SER A 57 6.87 2.57 -13.99
N LYS A 58 7.01 3.20 -15.16
CA LYS A 58 8.14 4.10 -15.43
C LYS A 58 8.20 5.26 -14.43
N LEU A 59 7.03 5.71 -13.93
CA LEU A 59 6.97 6.77 -12.94
C LEU A 59 7.58 6.32 -11.61
N VAL A 60 7.20 5.13 -11.12
CA VAL A 60 7.82 4.55 -9.92
C VAL A 60 9.33 4.37 -10.15
N TRP A 61 9.75 3.82 -11.28
CA TRP A 61 11.18 3.71 -11.59
C TRP A 61 11.92 5.07 -11.57
N SER A 62 11.29 6.15 -12.04
CA SER A 62 11.90 7.50 -12.02
C SER A 62 12.05 8.10 -10.62
N TRP A 63 11.24 7.63 -9.67
CA TRP A 63 11.25 8.10 -8.28
C TRP A 63 12.15 7.27 -7.38
N PHE A 64 12.35 5.98 -7.68
CA PHE A 64 13.01 5.03 -6.77
C PHE A 64 14.25 4.37 -7.37
N GLY A 65 14.37 4.30 -8.70
CA GLY A 65 15.49 3.63 -9.37
C GLY A 65 16.82 4.38 -9.20
N GLY A 66 17.87 3.65 -8.82
CA GLY A 66 19.24 4.18 -8.74
C GLY A 66 19.49 5.16 -7.59
N ARG A 67 18.62 5.20 -6.60
CA ARG A 67 18.78 6.04 -5.41
C ARG A 67 19.46 5.27 -4.27
N GLN A 68 19.93 6.01 -3.26
CA GLN A 68 20.54 5.44 -2.05
C GLN A 68 19.51 5.13 -0.95
N ASP A 69 18.35 5.78 -1.01
CA ASP A 69 17.24 5.69 -0.06
C ASP A 69 16.11 4.76 -0.55
N SER A 70 16.31 4.08 -1.67
CA SER A 70 15.41 3.06 -2.17
C SER A 70 16.10 2.11 -3.12
N GLU A 71 15.56 0.91 -3.24
CA GLU A 71 16.09 -0.11 -4.13
C GLU A 71 14.95 -0.88 -4.80
N ILE A 72 15.02 -1.09 -6.11
CA ILE A 72 14.08 -1.95 -6.85
C ILE A 72 14.83 -3.21 -7.28
N LYS A 73 14.30 -4.37 -6.87
CA LYS A 73 14.87 -5.70 -7.14
C LYS A 73 13.80 -6.66 -7.65
N ALA A 74 14.25 -7.82 -8.09
CA ALA A 74 13.40 -8.95 -8.40
C ALA A 74 13.88 -10.20 -7.65
N ARG A 75 12.96 -11.05 -7.22
CA ARG A 75 13.23 -12.35 -6.60
C ARG A 75 12.38 -13.44 -7.25
N LEU A 76 12.83 -14.68 -7.15
CA LEU A 76 12.00 -15.83 -7.52
C LEU A 76 11.28 -16.32 -6.25
N ARG A 77 9.95 -16.35 -6.27
CA ARG A 77 9.11 -16.90 -5.21
C ARG A 77 8.08 -17.84 -5.82
N ASP A 78 7.98 -19.07 -5.30
CA ASP A 78 7.02 -20.07 -5.74
C ASP A 78 7.03 -20.36 -7.26
N GLY A 79 8.20 -20.23 -7.90
CA GLY A 79 8.38 -20.43 -9.35
C GLY A 79 7.98 -19.22 -10.21
N GLU A 80 7.49 -18.15 -9.60
CA GLU A 80 7.20 -16.88 -10.25
C GLU A 80 8.24 -15.83 -9.90
N VAL A 81 8.55 -14.96 -10.85
CA VAL A 81 9.38 -13.79 -10.55
C VAL A 81 8.46 -12.77 -9.87
N GLU A 82 8.89 -12.24 -8.74
CA GLU A 82 8.29 -11.10 -8.04
C GLU A 82 9.25 -9.93 -8.11
N GLY A 83 8.71 -8.72 -8.14
CA GLY A 83 9.47 -7.48 -8.11
C GLY A 83 9.14 -6.81 -6.81
N TYR A 84 10.15 -6.34 -6.13
CA TYR A 84 9.98 -5.70 -4.85
C TYR A 84 10.82 -4.43 -4.80
N MET A 85 10.40 -3.53 -3.92
CA MET A 85 11.08 -2.28 -3.69
C MET A 85 11.26 -2.04 -2.20
N HIS A 86 12.48 -1.74 -1.78
CA HIS A 86 12.78 -1.25 -0.45
C HIS A 86 12.71 0.27 -0.44
N VAL A 87 12.03 0.82 0.56
CA VAL A 87 11.89 2.26 0.75
C VAL A 87 12.38 2.60 2.14
N HIS A 88 13.54 3.27 2.21
CA HIS A 88 14.13 3.66 3.48
C HIS A 88 13.36 4.85 4.09
N PRO A 89 13.39 5.03 5.41
CA PRO A 89 12.77 6.18 6.08
C PRO A 89 13.20 7.56 5.55
N ALA A 90 14.41 7.65 4.98
CA ALA A 90 14.95 8.88 4.40
C ALA A 90 14.34 9.24 3.03
N HIS A 91 13.61 8.32 2.38
CA HIS A 91 13.06 8.56 1.04
C HIS A 91 11.95 9.63 1.07
N PRO A 92 11.91 10.59 0.12
CA PRO A 92 10.90 11.66 0.12
C PRO A 92 9.44 11.18 0.12
N LEU A 93 9.18 10.01 -0.49
CA LEU A 93 7.85 9.39 -0.54
C LEU A 93 7.58 8.41 0.61
N TYR A 94 8.54 8.20 1.53
CA TYR A 94 8.39 7.27 2.65
C TYR A 94 7.15 7.56 3.51
N PRO A 95 6.79 8.82 3.85
CA PRO A 95 5.57 9.08 4.63
C PRO A 95 4.29 8.56 3.95
N GLN A 96 4.21 8.62 2.61
CA GLN A 96 3.06 8.11 1.86
C GLN A 96 3.04 6.58 1.83
N VAL A 97 4.21 5.96 1.67
CA VAL A 97 4.36 4.50 1.71
C VAL A 97 3.99 3.97 3.10
N LYS A 98 4.46 4.62 4.17
CA LYS A 98 4.12 4.29 5.55
C LYS A 98 2.62 4.39 5.82
N ALA A 99 1.97 5.45 5.35
CA ALA A 99 0.52 5.59 5.47
C ALA A 99 -0.26 4.47 4.74
N ALA A 100 0.21 4.05 3.56
CA ALA A 100 -0.39 2.92 2.84
C ALA A 100 -0.17 1.59 3.56
N TYR A 101 1.02 1.37 4.14
CA TYR A 101 1.33 0.22 4.98
C TYR A 101 0.44 0.18 6.23
N GLU A 102 0.36 1.27 6.99
CA GLU A 102 -0.48 1.35 8.20
C GLU A 102 -1.96 1.15 7.88
N ALA A 103 -2.45 1.68 6.75
CA ALA A 103 -3.80 1.44 6.28
C ALA A 103 -4.05 -0.04 5.93
N ARG A 104 -3.04 -0.72 5.37
CA ARG A 104 -3.09 -2.17 5.12
C ARG A 104 -3.15 -2.93 6.44
N GLU A 105 -2.26 -2.65 7.38
CA GLU A 105 -2.24 -3.33 8.68
C GLU A 105 -3.56 -3.13 9.44
N ALA A 106 -4.11 -1.91 9.46
CA ALA A 106 -5.41 -1.64 10.08
C ALA A 106 -6.59 -2.43 9.48
N LEU A 107 -6.51 -2.81 8.20
CA LEU A 107 -7.53 -3.64 7.55
C LEU A 107 -7.40 -5.12 7.95
N PHE A 108 -6.19 -5.62 8.20
CA PHE A 108 -5.93 -7.02 8.55
C PHE A 108 -5.90 -7.27 10.07
N ASP A 109 -5.65 -6.24 10.87
CA ASP A 109 -5.74 -6.26 12.34
C ASP A 109 -7.16 -5.93 12.84
N SER A 110 -8.09 -5.64 11.93
CA SER A 110 -9.49 -5.52 12.29
C SER A 110 -10.06 -6.92 12.60
N PRO A 111 -10.66 -7.15 13.78
CA PRO A 111 -11.43 -8.36 14.00
C PRO A 111 -12.52 -8.44 12.91
N PRO A 112 -12.84 -9.64 12.37
CA PRO A 112 -13.91 -9.76 11.38
C PRO A 112 -15.14 -9.05 11.93
N PRO A 113 -15.90 -8.30 11.10
CA PRO A 113 -17.02 -7.52 11.59
C PRO A 113 -17.90 -8.45 12.41
N SER A 114 -17.93 -8.22 13.74
CA SER A 114 -18.84 -8.89 14.63
C SER A 114 -20.19 -8.71 13.99
N VAL A 115 -20.84 -9.81 13.60
CA VAL A 115 -22.20 -9.73 13.09
C VAL A 115 -23.03 -9.15 14.23
N ASN A 116 -23.24 -7.83 14.20
CA ASN A 116 -24.21 -7.19 15.06
C ASN A 116 -25.54 -7.71 14.52
N THR A 117 -26.06 -8.75 15.16
CA THR A 117 -27.47 -9.09 15.12
C THR A 117 -28.22 -7.79 15.26
N CYS A 118 -28.89 -7.38 14.18
CA CYS A 118 -29.76 -6.22 14.14
C CYS A 118 -30.75 -6.34 15.29
N GLY A 119 -30.50 -5.58 16.35
CA GLY A 119 -31.45 -5.40 17.43
C GLY A 119 -32.61 -4.56 16.93
N GLY A 120 -33.81 -5.12 17.01
CA GLY A 120 -35.03 -4.33 17.16
C GLY A 120 -35.87 -4.12 15.90
N CYS A 121 -36.71 -5.11 15.58
CA CYS A 121 -38.10 -4.82 15.25
C CYS A 121 -38.95 -5.34 16.40
N ASN A 122 -39.42 -4.43 17.25
CA ASN A 122 -40.29 -4.74 18.38
C ASN A 122 -41.76 -4.51 17.98
N ALA A 123 -42.62 -5.34 18.58
CA ALA A 123 -44.07 -5.19 18.76
C ALA A 123 -45.01 -5.35 17.54
N SER A 124 -45.77 -6.45 17.56
CA SER A 124 -47.24 -6.36 17.73
C SER A 124 -47.77 -7.65 18.36
N ALA A 125 -48.59 -7.47 19.39
CA ALA A 125 -49.14 -8.47 20.29
C ALA A 125 -50.22 -9.35 19.66
N SER A 126 -50.44 -10.54 20.22
CA SER A 126 -51.78 -11.02 20.60
C SER A 126 -51.69 -12.16 21.62
N ASN A 127 -52.62 -12.08 22.57
CA ASN A 127 -52.82 -12.86 23.78
C ASN A 127 -53.31 -14.31 23.56
N GLU A 128 -53.39 -15.01 24.71
CA GLU A 128 -54.27 -16.14 25.09
C GLU A 128 -53.58 -17.51 25.06
N ALA A 129 -53.16 -18.09 26.18
CA ALA A 129 -53.88 -18.56 27.39
C ALA A 129 -54.11 -20.09 27.35
N ALA A 130 -53.72 -20.71 28.47
CA ALA A 130 -53.83 -22.10 28.90
C ALA A 130 -54.88 -23.02 28.23
N VAL A 131 -54.47 -24.26 27.95
CA VAL A 131 -55.00 -25.53 28.50
C VAL A 131 -53.87 -26.55 28.58
#